data_AF-A0A5C8C161-F1
#
_entry.id   AF-A0A5C8C161-F1
#
_cell.length_a   1.000
_cell.length_b   1.000
_cell.length_c   1.000
_cell.angle_alpha   90.00
_cell.angle_beta   90.00
_cell.angle_gamma   90.00
#
_symmetry.space_group_name_H-M   'P 1'
#
loop_
_entity.id
_entity.type
_entity.pdbx_description
1 polymer ?
#
loop_
_entity_poly.entity_id
_entity_poly.type
_entity_poly.pdbx_seq_one_letter_code
_entity_poly.pdbx_strand_id
1 'polypeptide(L)'
;MIEIDYAADFTVLGDCDLSNQCDRVMSELVGLDKADCGIHDPAVSLDSKSGVITIEVVSFGVDIDAATAEADSCIRTAIHATGGATPNWAFSKRAQRVSLV
;
A
#
# COMPACT_ATOMS: atom_id res chain seq x y z
N MET A 1 -8.85 8.84 17.91
CA MET A 1 -8.41 7.82 16.95
C MET A 1 -8.80 8.35 15.59
N ILE A 2 -7.84 8.50 14.69
CA ILE A 2 -8.03 9.03 13.34
C ILE A 2 -8.03 7.85 12.38
N GLU A 3 -8.97 7.86 11.45
CA GLU A 3 -9.01 6.98 10.29
C GLU A 3 -8.47 7.74 9.09
N ILE A 4 -7.55 7.11 8.34
CA ILE A 4 -7.09 7.64 7.06
C ILE A 4 -7.31 6.61 5.96
N ASP A 5 -7.75 7.11 4.82
CA ASP A 5 -7.74 6.42 3.54
C ASP A 5 -6.42 6.80 2.86
N TYR A 6 -5.51 5.82 2.77
CA TYR A 6 -4.12 5.99 2.38
C TYR A 6 -3.86 5.37 1.02
N ALA A 7 -3.44 6.20 0.07
CA ALA A 7 -3.10 5.79 -1.28
C ALA A 7 -1.61 6.06 -1.58
N ALA A 8 -0.91 5.08 -2.12
CA ALA A 8 0.47 5.21 -2.54
C ALA A 8 0.67 4.75 -3.98
N ASP A 9 1.30 5.61 -4.77
CA ASP A 9 1.59 5.37 -6.18
C ASP A 9 3.04 4.92 -6.35
N PHE A 10 3.23 3.81 -7.05
CA PHE A 10 4.52 3.23 -7.34
C PHE A 10 4.72 3.05 -8.84
N THR A 11 5.88 3.45 -9.33
CA THR A 11 6.34 3.07 -10.67
C THR A 11 7.24 1.86 -10.54
N VAL A 12 6.86 0.75 -11.18
CA VAL A 12 7.70 -0.45 -11.19
C VAL A 12 8.73 -0.33 -12.30
N LEU A 13 10.00 -0.54 -11.94
CA LEU A 13 11.10 -0.61 -12.90
C LEU A 13 11.50 -2.07 -13.08
N GLY A 14 11.44 -2.57 -14.31
CA GLY A 14 11.87 -3.92 -14.65
C GLY A 14 11.06 -4.57 -15.77
N ASP A 15 11.47 -5.79 -16.14
CA ASP A 15 10.73 -6.66 -17.05
C ASP A 15 10.09 -7.79 -16.22
N CYS A 16 8.89 -7.55 -15.73
CA CYS A 16 8.13 -8.53 -14.97
C CYS A 16 6.64 -8.45 -15.32
N ASP A 17 5.92 -9.54 -15.09
CA ASP A 17 4.47 -9.57 -15.22
C ASP A 17 3.82 -8.74 -14.10
N LEU A 18 3.58 -7.46 -14.38
CA LEU A 18 3.01 -6.51 -13.43
C LEU A 18 1.64 -6.95 -12.93
N SER A 19 0.83 -7.57 -13.77
CA SER A 19 -0.51 -8.05 -13.37
C SER A 19 -0.38 -9.12 -12.29
N ASN A 20 0.46 -10.13 -12.53
CA ASN A 20 0.71 -11.17 -11.55
C ASN A 20 1.36 -10.62 -10.27
N GLN A 21 2.22 -9.60 -10.36
CA GLN A 21 2.76 -8.97 -9.15
C GLN A 21 1.70 -8.20 -8.36
N CYS A 22 0.78 -7.50 -9.03
CA CYS A 22 -0.35 -6.86 -8.35
C CYS A 22 -1.22 -7.88 -7.61
N ASP A 23 -1.53 -9.02 -8.24
CA ASP A 23 -2.33 -10.09 -7.62
C ASP A 23 -1.64 -10.65 -6.36
N ARG A 24 -0.32 -10.84 -6.43
CA ARG A 24 0.47 -11.31 -5.29
C ARG A 24 0.50 -10.29 -4.16
N VAL A 25 0.72 -9.01 -4.46
CA VAL A 25 0.72 -7.95 -3.45
C VAL A 25 -0.66 -7.81 -2.80
N MET A 26 -1.72 -7.85 -3.60
CA MET A 26 -3.10 -7.86 -3.10
C MET A 26 -3.35 -9.03 -2.15
N SER A 27 -2.90 -10.24 -2.51
CA SER A 27 -3.04 -11.42 -1.65
C SER A 27 -2.35 -11.25 -0.29
N GLU A 28 -1.15 -10.67 -0.26
CA GLU A 28 -0.43 -10.40 1.00
C GLU A 28 -1.13 -9.32 1.83
N LEU A 29 -1.61 -8.22 1.20
CA LEU A 29 -2.35 -7.18 1.90
C LEU A 29 -3.66 -7.70 2.52
N VAL A 30 -4.39 -8.56 1.81
CA VAL A 30 -5.59 -9.24 2.35
C VAL A 30 -5.21 -10.16 3.53
N GLY A 31 -4.03 -10.78 3.48
CA GLY A 31 -3.49 -11.56 4.60
C GLY A 31 -3.26 -10.70 5.84
N LEU A 32 -2.68 -9.51 5.66
CA LEU A 32 -2.44 -8.53 6.74
C LEU A 32 -3.74 -7.98 7.33
N ASP A 33 -4.73 -7.65 6.51
CA ASP A 33 -6.06 -7.20 6.97
C ASP A 33 -6.75 -8.29 7.81
N LYS A 34 -6.77 -9.53 7.33
CA LYS A 34 -7.33 -10.67 8.08
C LYS A 34 -6.61 -10.96 9.40
N ALA A 35 -5.33 -10.62 9.48
CA ALA A 35 -4.52 -10.79 10.68
C ALA A 35 -4.62 -9.57 11.63
N ASP A 36 -5.43 -8.57 11.30
CA ASP A 36 -5.60 -7.33 12.08
C ASP A 36 -4.27 -6.59 12.31
N CYS A 37 -3.44 -6.52 11.27
CA CYS A 37 -2.12 -5.89 11.32
C CYS A 37 -2.16 -4.36 11.19
N GLY A 38 -3.32 -3.71 11.39
CA GLY A 38 -3.45 -2.25 11.39
C GLY A 38 -3.81 -1.61 10.04
N ILE A 39 -4.13 -2.41 9.02
CA ILE A 39 -4.73 -1.95 7.77
C ILE A 39 -6.03 -2.69 7.46
N HIS A 40 -6.91 -2.05 6.70
CA HIS A 40 -8.19 -2.59 6.25
C HIS A 40 -8.53 -2.17 4.83
N ASP A 41 -9.47 -2.89 4.22
CA ASP A 41 -9.98 -2.62 2.87
C ASP A 41 -8.87 -2.40 1.82
N PRO A 42 -7.90 -3.33 1.71
CA PRO A 42 -6.80 -3.14 0.77
C PRO A 42 -7.30 -3.23 -0.66
N ALA A 43 -6.77 -2.37 -1.52
CA ALA A 43 -6.97 -2.42 -2.97
C ALA A 43 -5.64 -2.19 -3.71
N VAL A 44 -5.49 -2.86 -4.85
CA VAL A 44 -4.36 -2.69 -5.76
C VAL A 44 -4.90 -2.48 -7.16
N SER A 45 -4.46 -1.41 -7.83
CA SER A 45 -4.80 -1.12 -9.22
C SER A 45 -3.55 -0.90 -10.06
N LEU A 46 -3.66 -1.19 -11.36
CA LEU A 46 -2.57 -1.07 -12.33
C LEU A 46 -3.04 -0.25 -13.53
N ASP A 47 -2.38 0.87 -13.80
CA ASP A 47 -2.46 1.53 -15.10
C ASP A 47 -1.41 0.94 -16.03
N SER A 48 -1.86 0.05 -16.92
CA SER A 48 -1.00 -0.64 -17.89
C SER A 48 -0.38 0.29 -18.94
N LYS A 49 -0.89 1.51 -19.12
CA LYS A 49 -0.31 2.48 -20.06
C LYS A 49 0.89 3.20 -19.45
N SER A 50 0.81 3.55 -18.17
CA SER A 50 1.85 4.30 -17.47
C SER A 50 2.79 3.40 -16.64
N GLY A 51 2.43 2.14 -16.43
CA GLY A 51 3.16 1.21 -15.56
C GLY A 51 3.10 1.60 -14.08
N VAL A 52 2.07 2.36 -13.69
CA VAL A 52 1.85 2.81 -12.32
C VAL A 52 0.94 1.82 -11.60
N ILE A 53 1.38 1.39 -10.43
CA ILE A 53 0.59 0.62 -9.49
C ILE A 53 0.17 1.56 -8.37
N THR A 54 -1.13 1.61 -8.08
CA THR A 54 -1.68 2.33 -6.93
C THR A 54 -2.13 1.31 -5.90
N ILE A 55 -1.65 1.47 -4.67
CA ILE A 55 -2.06 0.66 -3.52
C ILE A 55 -2.82 1.55 -2.55
N GLU A 56 -4.02 1.12 -2.19
CA GLU A 56 -4.93 1.83 -1.29
C GLU A 56 -5.20 0.94 -0.07
N VAL A 57 -5.16 1.53 1.12
CA VAL A 57 -5.52 0.87 2.39
C VAL A 57 -6.14 1.88 3.33
N VAL A 58 -7.01 1.42 4.23
CA VAL A 58 -7.46 2.19 5.39
C VAL A 58 -6.56 1.85 6.57
N SER A 59 -6.12 2.85 7.33
CA SER A 59 -5.35 2.63 8.56
C SER A 59 -5.81 3.54 9.69
N PHE A 60 -5.48 3.12 10.92
CA PHE A 60 -5.87 3.82 12.14
C PHE A 60 -4.66 4.27 12.95
N GLY A 61 -4.78 5.42 13.60
CA GLY A 61 -3.71 5.95 14.45
C GLY A 61 -4.20 6.92 15.51
N VAL A 62 -3.30 7.24 16.46
CA VAL A 62 -3.54 8.31 17.45
C VAL A 62 -3.51 9.69 16.80
N ASP A 63 -2.77 9.83 15.71
CA ASP A 63 -2.68 10.98 14.83
C ASP A 63 -2.47 10.51 13.37
N ILE A 64 -2.38 11.47 12.45
CA ILE A 64 -2.19 11.20 11.01
C ILE A 64 -0.84 10.52 10.75
N ASP A 65 0.22 10.94 11.42
CA ASP A 65 1.56 10.42 11.21
C ASP A 65 1.66 8.95 11.64
N ALA A 66 1.06 8.60 12.77
CA ALA A 66 0.98 7.23 13.25
C ALA A 66 0.19 6.33 12.30
N ALA A 67 -0.99 6.77 11.84
CA ALA A 67 -1.79 6.01 10.89
C ALA A 67 -1.05 5.82 9.55
N THR A 68 -0.34 6.85 9.10
CA THR A 68 0.49 6.83 7.89
C THR A 68 1.64 5.83 8.02
N ALA A 69 2.34 5.86 9.15
CA ALA A 69 3.47 4.97 9.40
C ALA A 69 3.04 3.50 9.41
N GLU A 70 1.86 3.21 9.96
CA GLU A 70 1.28 1.86 9.95
C GLU A 70 0.95 1.39 8.52
N ALA A 71 0.25 2.22 7.74
CA ALA A 71 -0.04 1.92 6.34
C ALA A 71 1.24 1.68 5.52
N ASP A 72 2.24 2.56 5.66
CA ASP A 72 3.53 2.41 4.98
C ASP A 72 4.25 1.12 5.39
N SER A 73 4.25 0.77 6.67
CA SER A 73 4.86 -0.46 7.18
C SER A 73 4.21 -1.70 6.56
N CYS A 74 2.87 -1.74 6.55
CA CYS A 74 2.10 -2.85 5.99
C CYS A 74 2.30 -3.01 4.48
N ILE A 75 2.23 -1.90 3.72
CA ILE A 75 2.42 -1.95 2.26
C ILE A 75 3.84 -2.43 1.92
N ARG A 76 4.87 -1.93 2.61
CA ARG A 76 6.24 -2.41 2.41
C ARG A 76 6.39 -3.88 2.72
N THR A 77 5.75 -4.34 3.79
CA THR A 77 5.78 -5.75 4.21
C THR A 77 5.17 -6.63 3.13
N ALA A 78 4.00 -6.26 2.57
CA ALA A 78 3.38 -6.97 1.46
C ALA A 78 4.28 -6.99 0.21
N ILE A 79 4.89 -5.86 -0.16
CA ILE A 79 5.83 -5.80 -1.30
C ILE A 79 7.03 -6.72 -1.07
N HIS A 80 7.60 -6.74 0.14
CA HIS A 80 8.74 -7.60 0.45
C HIS A 80 8.38 -9.08 0.48
N ALA A 81 7.19 -9.43 0.97
CA ALA A 81 6.69 -10.82 0.99
C ALA A 81 6.57 -11.41 -0.43
N THR A 82 6.29 -10.58 -1.44
CA THR A 82 6.25 -11.02 -2.84
C THR A 82 7.63 -11.07 -3.52
N GLY A 83 8.70 -10.71 -2.81
CA GLY A 83 10.07 -10.64 -3.31
C GLY A 83 10.44 -9.27 -3.89
N GLY A 84 9.57 -8.28 -3.77
CA GLY A 84 9.84 -6.90 -4.16
C GLY A 84 10.79 -6.17 -3.22
N ALA A 85 11.27 -5.02 -3.67
CA ALA A 85 12.09 -4.12 -2.89
C ALA A 85 11.50 -2.71 -2.94
N THR A 86 11.72 -1.94 -1.88
CA THR A 86 11.21 -0.57 -1.75
C THR A 86 12.36 0.46 -1.66
N PRO A 87 13.28 0.50 -2.64
CA PRO A 87 14.32 1.53 -2.65
C PRO A 87 13.67 2.90 -2.80
N ASN A 88 14.28 3.93 -2.21
CA ASN A 88 13.79 5.31 -2.30
C ASN A 88 12.35 5.51 -1.79
N TRP A 89 11.87 4.65 -0.88
CA TRP A 89 10.50 4.69 -0.33
C TRP A 89 10.04 6.08 0.15
N ALA A 90 10.96 6.87 0.71
CA ALA A 90 10.68 8.23 1.17
C ALA A 90 10.33 9.22 0.04
N PHE A 91 10.66 8.90 -1.21
CA PHE A 91 10.43 9.73 -2.39
C PHE A 91 9.20 9.30 -3.21
N SER A 92 8.52 8.22 -2.82
CA SER A 92 7.27 7.78 -3.45
C SER A 92 6.16 8.81 -3.24
N LYS A 93 5.32 9.01 -4.26
CA LYS A 93 4.16 9.90 -4.16
C LYS A 93 3.08 9.22 -3.31
N ARG A 94 2.56 9.98 -2.35
CA ARG A 94 1.50 9.55 -1.43
C ARG A 94 0.35 10.54 -1.52
N ALA A 95 -0.86 10.01 -1.51
CA ALA A 95 -2.08 10.78 -1.31
C ALA A 95 -2.78 10.25 -0.06
N GLN A 96 -3.27 11.17 0.75
CA GLN A 96 -3.96 10.83 2.00
C GLN A 96 -5.29 11.55 2.02
N ARG A 97 -6.36 10.80 2.23
CA ARG A 97 -7.67 11.35 2.51
C ARG A 97 -8.00 11.05 3.95
N VAL A 98 -8.08 12.11 4.76
CA VAL A 98 -8.42 11.98 6.18
C VAL A 98 -9.95 12.00 6.30
N SER A 99 -10.50 10.93 6.84
CA SER A 99 -11.92 10.86 7.20
C SER A 99 -12.04 11.13 8.70
N LEU A 100 -12.66 12.26 9.06
CA LEU A 100 -12.98 12.55 10.45
C LEU A 100 -14.28 11.83 10.81
N VAL A 101 -14.17 10.80 11.65
CA VAL A 101 -15.29 10.07 12.27
C VAL A 101 -15.73 10.71 13.57
#